data_AF-A0A7J6WPU6-F1
#
_entry.id   AF-A0A7J6WPU6-F1
#
_cell.length_a   1.000
_cell.length_b   1.000
_cell.length_c   1.000
_cell.angle_alpha   90.00
_cell.angle_beta   90.00
_cell.angle_gamma   90.00
#
_symmetry.space_group_name_H-M   'P 1'
#
loop_
_entity.id
_entity.type
_entity.pdbx_description
1 polymer ?
#
loop_
_entity_poly.entity_id
_entity_poly.type
_entity_poly.pdbx_seq_one_letter_code
_entity_poly.pdbx_strand_id
1 'polypeptide(L)'
;MLRNALFTVGEIGGNDYNDPLLEGKNTQELQTLVPEVINIISSAITALIDEGAVTLLVPGNFPIGCLSSYLTIFESPNQNDYDPSGCIKSLNEFALFHNQHLQNELNRLREIYPHTTIIYADYYNLAMDLFRFPKQLGFNGTSRTLASCCGGGGRYNYNASAKCGFKGSTCCDDPSLRVNWDGIHLTETAYKWIATGILERSFTSCISSKQHNVEHSISLLSSL
;
A
#
# COMPACT_ATOMS: atom_id res chain seq x y z
N MET A 1 -11.85 22.85 15.54
CA MET A 1 -11.80 22.59 14.08
C MET A 1 -11.41 21.15 13.77
N LEU A 2 -10.45 20.53 14.46
CA LEU A 2 -9.97 19.16 14.13
C LEU A 2 -11.01 18.05 14.37
N ARG A 3 -11.96 18.23 15.30
CA ARG A 3 -12.97 17.22 15.63
C ARG A 3 -13.86 16.76 14.47
N ASN A 4 -14.03 17.59 13.43
CA ASN A 4 -14.91 17.29 12.29
C ASN A 4 -14.13 16.97 11.00
N ALA A 5 -12.83 16.67 11.11
CA ALA A 5 -11.97 16.33 9.98
C ALA A 5 -11.50 14.88 10.07
N LEU A 6 -11.23 14.29 8.89
CA LEU A 6 -10.50 13.05 8.76
C LEU A 6 -9.01 13.37 8.56
N PHE A 7 -8.15 12.81 9.39
CA PHE A 7 -6.69 12.94 9.25
C PHE A 7 -6.12 11.67 8.65
N THR A 8 -5.57 11.76 7.44
CA THR A 8 -4.76 10.67 6.89
C THR A 8 -3.33 10.80 7.43
N VAL A 9 -2.90 9.82 8.23
CA VAL A 9 -1.59 9.80 8.89
C VAL A 9 -0.66 8.88 8.12
N GLY A 10 -0.22 9.34 6.95
CA GLY A 10 0.62 8.57 6.06
C GLY A 10 0.49 8.95 4.58
N GLU A 11 1.33 8.38 3.71
CA GLU A 11 2.27 7.28 3.99
C GLU A 11 3.54 7.75 4.75
N ILE A 12 3.86 7.10 5.87
CA ILE A 12 5.07 7.33 6.70
C ILE A 12 5.82 5.98 6.77
N GLY A 13 7.14 5.98 6.62
CA GLY A 13 7.96 4.78 6.75
C GLY A 13 8.42 4.15 5.42
N GLY A 14 7.73 4.40 4.31
CA GLY A 14 8.06 3.79 3.02
C GLY A 14 9.50 4.08 2.58
N ASN A 15 9.93 5.34 2.62
CA ASN A 15 11.29 5.72 2.24
C ASN A 15 12.37 5.24 3.24
N ASP A 16 12.02 5.13 4.52
CA ASP A 16 12.88 4.57 5.57
C ASP A 16 13.27 3.11 5.29
N TYR A 17 12.49 2.40 4.47
CA TYR A 17 12.83 1.06 3.96
C TYR A 17 13.40 1.08 2.54
N ASN A 18 12.91 1.99 1.69
CA ASN A 18 13.34 2.05 0.30
C ASN A 18 14.82 2.41 0.17
N ASP A 19 15.27 3.44 0.89
CA ASP A 19 16.66 3.90 0.76
C ASP A 19 17.66 2.81 1.19
N PRO A 20 17.52 2.15 2.36
CA PRO A 20 18.47 1.11 2.74
C PRO A 20 18.37 -0.16 1.88
N LEU A 21 17.19 -0.48 1.32
CA LEU A 21 17.06 -1.55 0.30
C LEU A 21 17.90 -1.23 -0.93
N LEU A 22 17.81 0.00 -1.43
CA LEU A 22 18.55 0.46 -2.60
C LEU A 22 20.06 0.55 -2.33
N GLU A 23 20.48 0.69 -1.08
CA GLU A 23 21.88 0.59 -0.62
C GLU A 23 22.36 -0.86 -0.40
N GLY A 24 21.50 -1.86 -0.62
CA GLY A 24 21.86 -3.27 -0.60
C GLY A 24 21.57 -4.01 0.71
N LYS A 25 20.84 -3.42 1.66
CA LYS A 25 20.36 -4.16 2.83
C LYS A 25 19.30 -5.18 2.44
N ASN A 26 19.29 -6.31 3.14
CA ASN A 26 18.24 -7.33 2.98
C ASN A 26 17.03 -7.08 3.90
N THR A 27 15.95 -7.84 3.71
CA THR A 27 14.72 -7.68 4.50
C THR A 27 14.90 -8.00 5.99
N GLN A 28 15.82 -8.89 6.37
CA GLN A 28 16.12 -9.17 7.78
C GLN A 28 16.74 -7.95 8.47
N GLU A 29 17.64 -7.24 7.79
CA GLU A 29 18.18 -5.98 8.29
C GLU A 29 17.10 -4.91 8.42
N LEU A 30 16.20 -4.78 7.44
CA LEU A 30 15.11 -3.80 7.51
C LEU A 30 14.12 -4.07 8.64
N GLN A 31 13.88 -5.34 9.00
CA GLN A 31 13.00 -5.68 10.12
C GLN A 31 13.43 -5.00 11.43
N THR A 32 14.73 -4.71 11.59
CA THR A 32 15.26 -4.00 12.75
C THR A 32 14.81 -2.54 12.82
N LEU A 33 14.45 -1.92 11.69
CA LEU A 33 13.95 -0.54 11.60
C LEU A 33 12.44 -0.45 11.87
N VAL A 34 11.70 -1.56 11.73
CA VAL A 34 10.23 -1.56 11.85
C VAL A 34 9.74 -0.99 13.19
N PRO A 35 10.29 -1.39 14.37
CA PRO A 35 9.84 -0.81 15.64
C PRO A 35 9.98 0.70 15.71
N GLU A 36 11.06 1.27 15.16
CA GLU A 36 11.31 2.72 15.18
C GLU A 36 10.32 3.46 14.27
N VAL A 37 10.11 2.95 13.05
CA VAL A 37 9.11 3.51 12.12
C VAL A 37 7.70 3.46 12.72
N ILE A 38 7.31 2.34 13.34
CA ILE A 38 6.01 2.21 14.02
C ILE A 38 5.88 3.18 15.19
N ASN A 39 6.95 3.40 15.96
CA ASN A 39 6.95 4.39 17.05
C ASN A 39 6.78 5.83 16.53
N ILE A 40 7.37 6.17 15.38
CA ILE A 40 7.20 7.48 14.74
C ILE A 40 5.74 7.67 14.28
N ILE A 41 5.14 6.65 13.65
CA ILE A 41 3.72 6.67 13.26
C ILE A 41 2.82 6.84 14.49
N SER A 42 3.08 6.07 15.55
CA SER A 42 2.36 6.15 16.82
C SER A 42 2.45 7.54 17.46
N SER A 43 3.64 8.14 17.43
CA SER A 43 3.88 9.48 17.95
C SER A 43 3.11 10.54 17.15
N ALA A 44 3.08 10.43 15.82
CA ALA A 44 2.30 11.32 14.96
C ALA A 44 0.79 11.21 15.22
N ILE A 45 0.28 9.99 15.38
CA ILE A 45 -1.12 9.73 15.74
C ILE A 45 -1.44 10.38 17.10
N THR A 46 -0.59 10.13 18.10
CA THR A 46 -0.77 10.66 19.46
C THR A 46 -0.78 12.19 19.47
N ALA A 47 0.17 12.82 18.78
CA ALA A 47 0.22 14.28 18.67
C ALA A 47 -1.03 14.87 18.02
N LEU A 48 -1.57 14.23 16.97
CA LEU A 48 -2.83 14.68 16.37
C LEU A 48 -4.03 14.54 17.31
N ILE A 49 -4.08 13.46 18.09
CA ILE A 49 -5.14 13.24 19.10
C ILE A 49 -5.05 14.31 20.20
N ASP A 50 -3.84 14.63 20.67
CA ASP A 50 -3.61 15.66 21.69
C ASP A 50 -4.05 17.06 21.22
N GLU A 51 -3.94 17.34 19.91
CA GLU A 51 -4.47 18.56 19.28
C GLU A 51 -5.99 18.52 19.02
N GLY A 52 -6.65 17.39 19.30
CA GLY A 52 -8.10 17.21 19.22
C GLY A 52 -8.62 16.55 17.95
N ALA A 53 -7.77 15.84 17.19
CA ALA A 53 -8.23 14.95 16.13
C ALA A 53 -8.94 13.72 16.72
N VAL A 54 -10.10 13.37 16.16
CA VAL A 54 -10.91 12.23 16.66
C VAL A 54 -11.18 11.18 15.58
N THR A 55 -10.75 11.40 14.35
CA THR A 55 -10.89 10.44 13.25
C THR A 55 -9.62 10.44 12.43
N LEU A 56 -8.87 9.34 12.50
CA LEU A 56 -7.59 9.17 11.83
C LEU A 56 -7.65 7.93 10.94
N LEU A 57 -7.10 8.03 9.73
CA LEU A 57 -6.92 6.95 8.80
C LEU A 57 -5.42 6.72 8.60
N VAL A 58 -4.97 5.50 8.89
CA VAL A 58 -3.56 5.13 8.90
C VAL A 58 -3.35 4.05 7.86
N PRO A 59 -2.71 4.36 6.72
CA PRO A 59 -2.43 3.37 5.69
C PRO A 59 -1.31 2.43 6.12
N GLY A 60 -1.46 1.15 5.77
CA GLY A 60 -0.34 0.21 5.74
C GLY A 60 0.55 0.44 4.52
N ASN A 61 1.67 -0.27 4.48
CA ASN A 61 2.58 -0.33 3.35
C ASN A 61 2.00 -1.14 2.19
N PHE A 62 2.39 -0.77 0.97
CA PHE A 62 2.02 -1.42 -0.29
C PHE A 62 2.71 -2.79 -0.48
N PRO A 63 2.25 -3.63 -1.44
CA PRO A 63 2.98 -4.84 -1.81
C PRO A 63 4.23 -4.50 -2.63
N ILE A 64 5.28 -4.07 -1.92
CA ILE A 64 6.49 -3.53 -2.55
C ILE A 64 7.21 -4.54 -3.47
N GLY A 65 7.01 -5.84 -3.28
CA GLY A 65 7.54 -6.88 -4.16
C GLY A 65 6.95 -6.86 -5.58
N CYS A 66 5.89 -6.09 -5.82
CA CYS A 66 5.26 -5.91 -7.12
C CYS A 66 5.72 -4.63 -7.86
N LEU A 67 6.59 -3.83 -7.24
CA LEU A 67 7.07 -2.57 -7.83
C LEU A 67 8.12 -2.84 -8.90
N SER A 68 8.00 -2.18 -10.06
CA SER A 68 8.87 -2.45 -11.22
C SER A 68 10.35 -2.22 -10.93
N SER A 69 10.68 -1.25 -10.06
CA SER A 69 12.05 -0.98 -9.66
C SER A 69 12.65 -2.14 -8.87
N TYR A 70 11.93 -2.68 -7.89
CA TYR A 70 12.38 -3.80 -7.06
C TYR A 70 12.43 -5.10 -7.85
N LEU A 71 11.47 -5.33 -8.74
CA LEU A 71 11.51 -6.44 -9.68
C LEU A 71 12.74 -6.40 -10.60
N THR A 72 13.25 -5.21 -10.92
CA THR A 72 14.46 -5.05 -11.75
C THR A 72 15.74 -5.15 -10.92
N ILE A 73 15.78 -4.53 -9.74
CA ILE A 73 16.99 -4.45 -8.89
C ILE A 73 17.27 -5.78 -8.19
N PHE A 74 16.21 -6.46 -7.73
CA PHE A 74 16.30 -7.72 -7.01
C PHE A 74 15.84 -8.90 -7.88
N GLU A 75 16.00 -8.80 -9.20
CA GLU A 75 15.63 -9.87 -10.13
C GLU A 75 16.41 -11.15 -9.77
N SER A 76 15.67 -12.18 -9.37
CA SER A 76 16.19 -13.53 -9.15
C SER A 76 15.95 -14.44 -10.35
N PRO A 77 16.91 -15.31 -10.73
CA PRO A 77 16.68 -16.36 -11.71
C PRO A 77 15.81 -17.51 -11.18
N ASN A 78 15.63 -17.61 -9.86
CA ASN A 78 14.83 -18.65 -9.23
C ASN A 78 13.35 -18.28 -9.26
N GLN A 79 12.55 -19.01 -10.05
CA GLN A 79 11.11 -18.79 -10.14
C GLN A 79 10.37 -18.98 -8.81
N ASN A 80 10.95 -19.76 -7.88
CA ASN A 80 10.38 -19.95 -6.56
C ASN A 80 10.49 -18.71 -5.66
N ASP A 81 11.18 -17.64 -6.07
CA ASP A 81 11.27 -16.40 -5.29
C ASP A 81 10.08 -15.46 -5.58
N TYR A 82 9.29 -15.77 -6.61
CA TYR A 82 8.13 -14.99 -7.01
C TYR A 82 6.82 -15.70 -6.63
N ASP A 83 5.78 -14.93 -6.40
CA ASP A 83 4.43 -15.43 -6.23
C ASP A 83 3.73 -15.67 -7.60
N PRO A 84 2.51 -16.25 -7.64
CA PRO A 84 1.78 -16.46 -8.90
C PRO A 84 1.44 -15.17 -9.67
N SER A 85 1.50 -14.00 -9.02
CA SER A 85 1.32 -12.70 -9.66
C SER A 85 2.64 -12.12 -10.18
N GLY A 86 3.76 -12.82 -9.99
CA GLY A 86 5.10 -12.42 -10.43
C GLY A 86 5.77 -11.41 -9.51
N CYS A 87 5.27 -11.22 -8.28
CA CYS A 87 5.87 -10.32 -7.29
C CYS A 87 6.90 -11.05 -6.43
N ILE A 88 7.95 -10.35 -5.98
CA ILE A 88 8.99 -10.92 -5.11
C ILE A 88 8.41 -11.20 -3.72
N LYS A 89 8.43 -12.47 -3.29
CA LYS A 89 7.80 -12.91 -2.04
C LYS A 89 8.43 -12.28 -0.80
N SER A 90 9.76 -12.27 -0.70
CA SER A 90 10.46 -11.78 0.50
C SER A 90 10.16 -10.29 0.79
N LEU A 91 10.01 -9.48 -0.25
CA LEU A 91 9.65 -8.06 -0.14
C LEU A 91 8.18 -7.88 0.26
N ASN A 92 7.27 -8.69 -0.29
CA ASN A 92 5.87 -8.69 0.12
C ASN A 92 5.67 -9.21 1.56
N GLU A 93 6.43 -10.23 1.97
CA GLU A 93 6.47 -10.72 3.35
C GLU A 93 6.97 -9.65 4.31
N PHE A 94 7.96 -8.85 3.91
CA PHE A 94 8.41 -7.69 4.69
C PHE A 94 7.32 -6.61 4.83
N ALA A 95 6.63 -6.26 3.75
CA ALA A 95 5.49 -5.32 3.83
C ALA A 95 4.39 -5.82 4.77
N LEU A 96 4.06 -7.11 4.70
CA LEU A 96 3.11 -7.74 5.62
C LEU A 96 3.59 -7.73 7.07
N PHE A 97 4.88 -7.94 7.32
CA PHE A 97 5.48 -7.84 8.63
C PHE A 97 5.32 -6.43 9.21
N HIS A 98 5.67 -5.38 8.45
CA HIS A 98 5.41 -3.99 8.85
C HIS A 98 3.91 -3.77 9.16
N ASN A 99 3.03 -4.20 8.26
CA ASN A 99 1.59 -4.00 8.39
C ASN A 99 0.99 -4.71 9.61
N GLN A 100 1.54 -5.86 9.99
CA GLN A 100 1.14 -6.57 11.21
C GLN A 100 1.56 -5.79 12.46
N HIS A 101 2.79 -5.29 12.49
CA HIS A 101 3.28 -4.47 13.61
C HIS A 101 2.49 -3.15 13.74
N LEU A 102 2.17 -2.51 12.62
CA LEU A 102 1.32 -1.32 12.60
C LEU A 102 -0.07 -1.63 13.17
N GLN A 103 -0.73 -2.69 12.69
CA GLN A 103 -2.07 -3.04 13.19
C GLN A 103 -2.08 -3.35 14.70
N ASN A 104 -1.04 -4.02 15.22
CA ASN A 104 -0.89 -4.26 16.65
C ASN A 104 -0.79 -2.94 17.43
N GLU A 105 0.01 -1.99 16.95
CA GLU A 105 0.15 -0.68 17.58
C GLU A 105 -1.14 0.15 17.49
N LEU A 106 -1.84 0.11 16.35
CA LEU A 106 -3.14 0.77 16.22
C LEU A 106 -4.19 0.17 17.18
N ASN A 107 -4.16 -1.14 17.42
CA ASN A 107 -5.03 -1.77 18.42
C ASN A 107 -4.71 -1.26 19.83
N ARG A 108 -3.42 -1.18 20.20
CA ARG A 108 -3.00 -0.59 21.48
C ARG A 108 -3.47 0.87 21.63
N LEU A 109 -3.32 1.68 20.58
CA LEU A 109 -3.77 3.08 20.60
C LEU A 109 -5.29 3.21 20.71
N ARG A 110 -6.07 2.31 20.10
CA ARG A 110 -7.54 2.29 20.27
C ARG A 110 -7.97 2.01 21.70
N GLU A 111 -7.23 1.18 22.42
CA GLU A 111 -7.48 0.92 23.85
C GLU A 111 -7.16 2.15 24.72
N ILE A 112 -6.10 2.89 24.39
CA ILE A 112 -5.68 4.10 25.12
C ILE A 112 -6.59 5.29 24.83
N TYR A 113 -7.07 5.42 23.59
CA TYR A 113 -7.90 6.52 23.13
C TYR A 113 -9.30 6.05 22.69
N PRO A 114 -10.16 5.60 23.62
CA PRO A 114 -11.45 4.98 23.30
C PRO A 114 -12.46 5.93 22.65
N HIS A 115 -12.20 7.25 22.68
CA HIS A 115 -13.02 8.27 22.04
C HIS A 115 -12.51 8.69 20.64
N THR A 116 -11.42 8.09 20.18
CA THR A 116 -10.81 8.36 18.88
C THR A 116 -11.08 7.19 17.93
N THR A 117 -11.60 7.48 16.74
CA THR A 117 -11.73 6.50 15.67
C THR A 117 -10.42 6.41 14.90
N ILE A 118 -9.67 5.32 15.09
CA ILE A 118 -8.42 5.04 14.36
C ILE A 118 -8.72 3.93 13.34
N ILE A 119 -8.65 4.25 12.05
CA ILE A 119 -8.97 3.36 10.93
C ILE A 119 -7.66 2.86 10.32
N TYR A 120 -7.51 1.55 10.17
CA TYR A 120 -6.42 0.98 9.36
C TYR A 120 -6.86 0.93 7.90
N ALA A 121 -6.10 1.52 7.00
CA ALA A 121 -6.33 1.43 5.56
C ALA A 121 -5.42 0.36 4.95
N ASP A 122 -6.03 -0.74 4.51
CA ASP A 122 -5.36 -1.92 3.98
C ASP A 122 -4.89 -1.73 2.53
N TYR A 123 -3.88 -0.87 2.37
CA TYR A 123 -3.27 -0.56 1.08
C TYR A 123 -2.70 -1.81 0.43
N TYR A 124 -2.12 -2.72 1.22
CA TYR A 124 -1.52 -3.95 0.73
C TYR A 124 -2.52 -4.78 -0.08
N ASN A 125 -3.66 -5.16 0.52
CA ASN A 125 -4.59 -6.05 -0.16
C ASN A 125 -5.29 -5.36 -1.32
N LEU A 126 -5.67 -4.08 -1.17
CA LEU A 126 -6.30 -3.32 -2.26
C LEU A 126 -5.38 -3.18 -3.48
N ALA A 127 -4.09 -2.94 -3.27
CA ALA A 127 -3.11 -2.92 -4.34
C ALA A 127 -2.81 -4.32 -4.89
N MET A 128 -2.76 -5.36 -4.04
CA MET A 128 -2.56 -6.74 -4.49
C MET A 128 -3.67 -7.23 -5.42
N ASP A 129 -4.91 -6.77 -5.25
CA ASP A 129 -6.02 -7.11 -6.15
C ASP A 129 -5.73 -6.69 -7.60
N LEU A 130 -5.02 -5.58 -7.81
CA LEU A 130 -4.60 -5.11 -9.14
C LEU A 130 -3.62 -6.07 -9.83
N PHE A 131 -2.83 -6.82 -9.06
CA PHE A 131 -1.87 -7.79 -9.59
C PHE A 131 -2.46 -9.21 -9.71
N ARG A 132 -3.39 -9.57 -8.81
CA ARG A 132 -4.09 -10.87 -8.79
C ARG A 132 -5.20 -10.94 -9.84
N PHE A 133 -5.94 -9.85 -10.03
CA PHE A 133 -7.13 -9.80 -10.89
C PHE A 133 -7.08 -8.70 -11.97
N PRO A 134 -5.94 -8.49 -12.67
CA PRO A 134 -5.74 -7.32 -13.53
C PRO A 134 -6.81 -7.20 -14.61
N LYS A 135 -7.18 -8.31 -15.27
CA LYS A 135 -8.19 -8.30 -16.34
C LYS A 135 -9.59 -7.94 -15.84
N GLN A 136 -9.96 -8.40 -14.64
CA GLN A 136 -11.28 -8.12 -14.06
C GLN A 136 -11.39 -6.64 -13.69
N LEU A 137 -10.26 -6.01 -13.36
CA LEU A 137 -10.17 -4.60 -12.98
C LEU A 137 -9.82 -3.67 -14.16
N GLY A 138 -9.88 -4.17 -15.40
CA GLY A 138 -9.69 -3.36 -16.61
C GLY A 138 -8.23 -3.16 -17.05
N PHE A 139 -7.26 -3.88 -16.48
CA PHE A 139 -5.85 -3.81 -16.85
C PHE A 139 -5.45 -4.88 -17.87
N ASN A 140 -4.38 -4.62 -18.63
CA ASN A 140 -3.87 -5.48 -19.72
C ASN A 140 -3.11 -6.75 -19.24
N GLY A 141 -3.58 -7.40 -18.19
CA GLY A 141 -2.98 -8.62 -17.64
C GLY A 141 -1.69 -8.41 -16.84
N THR A 142 -1.29 -9.43 -16.08
CA THR A 142 -0.27 -9.34 -15.02
C THR A 142 1.11 -8.86 -15.50
N SER A 143 1.59 -9.35 -16.65
CA SER A 143 2.89 -8.92 -17.18
C SER A 143 2.94 -7.41 -17.48
N ARG A 144 1.82 -6.81 -17.90
CA ARG A 144 1.76 -5.37 -18.14
C ARG A 144 1.53 -4.56 -16.87
N THR A 145 0.93 -5.13 -15.82
CA THR A 145 0.75 -4.43 -14.55
C THR A 145 2.05 -4.33 -13.76
N LEU A 146 2.94 -5.31 -13.86
CA LEU A 146 4.26 -5.29 -13.23
C LEU A 146 5.27 -4.37 -13.93
N ALA A 147 5.10 -4.10 -15.22
CA ALA A 147 5.97 -3.20 -15.97
C ALA A 147 5.47 -1.74 -15.87
N SER A 148 6.36 -0.80 -15.60
CA SER A 148 6.02 0.62 -15.44
C SER A 148 5.53 1.23 -16.76
N CYS A 149 4.63 2.21 -16.67
CA CYS A 149 4.23 2.99 -17.84
C CYS A 149 5.38 3.87 -18.34
N CYS A 150 6.09 4.54 -17.42
CA CYS A 150 7.18 5.44 -17.70
C CYS A 150 8.51 4.88 -17.18
N GLY A 151 9.53 4.80 -18.03
CA GLY A 151 10.86 4.36 -17.61
C GLY A 151 11.77 3.98 -18.77
N GLY A 152 12.90 3.35 -18.47
CA GLY A 152 14.05 3.23 -19.37
C GLY A 152 14.21 1.90 -20.10
N GLY A 153 13.12 1.16 -20.32
CA GLY A 153 13.14 -0.14 -21.01
C GLY A 153 13.48 -1.34 -20.11
N GLY A 154 13.86 -2.46 -20.71
CA GLY A 154 14.03 -3.74 -20.00
C GLY A 154 12.71 -4.46 -19.69
N ARG A 155 12.78 -5.58 -18.97
CA ARG A 155 11.64 -6.48 -18.72
C ARG A 155 10.47 -5.78 -18.02
N TYR A 156 10.76 -4.93 -17.04
CA TYR A 156 9.75 -4.20 -16.26
C TYR A 156 9.67 -2.71 -16.63
N ASN A 157 10.24 -2.31 -17.76
CA ASN A 157 10.34 -0.93 -18.22
C ASN A 157 11.02 0.04 -17.21
N TYR A 158 11.90 -0.47 -16.34
CA TYR A 158 12.60 0.33 -15.35
C TYR A 158 14.12 0.27 -15.54
N ASN A 159 14.79 1.41 -15.39
CA ASN A 159 16.24 1.52 -15.41
C ASN A 159 16.70 2.66 -14.50
N ALA A 160 17.58 2.40 -13.54
CA ALA A 160 18.05 3.40 -12.58
C ALA A 160 18.81 4.58 -13.24
N SER A 161 19.40 4.37 -14.41
CA SER A 161 20.11 5.41 -15.19
C SER A 161 19.19 6.18 -16.16
N ALA A 162 17.97 5.70 -16.37
CA ALA A 162 16.97 6.29 -17.28
C ALA A 162 15.57 6.23 -16.63
N LYS A 163 15.48 6.76 -15.40
CA LYS A 163 14.22 6.87 -14.66
C LYS A 163 13.21 7.74 -15.41
N CYS A 164 11.92 7.61 -15.08
CA CYS A 164 10.90 8.46 -15.68
C CYS A 164 11.28 9.96 -15.57
N GLY A 165 11.17 10.69 -16.69
CA GLY A 165 11.57 12.11 -16.78
C GLY A 165 13.06 12.34 -17.06
N PHE A 166 13.90 11.30 -17.04
CA PHE A 166 15.31 11.38 -17.43
C PHE A 166 15.49 11.03 -18.91
N LYS A 167 16.61 11.47 -19.50
CA LYS A 167 16.98 11.14 -20.89
C LYS A 167 17.05 9.62 -21.06
N GLY A 168 16.41 9.11 -22.10
CA GLY A 168 16.35 7.68 -22.39
C GLY A 168 15.14 6.96 -21.80
N SER A 169 14.31 7.65 -21.01
CA SER A 169 13.00 7.11 -20.61
C SER A 169 11.95 7.30 -21.71
N THR A 170 10.99 6.38 -21.76
CA THR A 170 9.79 6.44 -22.60
C THR A 170 8.56 6.33 -21.72
N CYS A 171 7.41 6.78 -22.23
CA CYS A 171 6.11 6.61 -21.58
C CYS A 171 5.22 5.72 -22.45
N CYS A 172 4.38 4.92 -21.81
CA CYS A 172 3.38 4.12 -22.49
C CYS A 172 2.25 4.98 -23.06
N ASP A 173 1.57 4.49 -24.09
CA ASP A 173 0.50 5.25 -24.78
C ASP A 173 -0.73 5.49 -23.90
N ASP A 174 -1.08 4.51 -23.06
CA ASP A 174 -2.25 4.57 -22.18
C ASP A 174 -1.88 4.15 -20.74
N PRO A 175 -1.65 5.13 -19.84
CA PRO A 175 -1.36 4.88 -18.43
C PRO A 175 -2.49 4.18 -17.68
N SER A 176 -3.74 4.29 -18.14
CA SER A 176 -4.89 3.69 -17.44
C SER A 176 -4.87 2.17 -17.45
N LEU A 177 -4.08 1.58 -18.36
CA LEU A 177 -3.91 0.13 -18.51
C LEU A 177 -2.70 -0.43 -17.75
N ARG A 178 -2.04 0.40 -16.94
CA ARG A 178 -0.85 0.06 -16.14
C ARG A 178 -1.11 0.28 -14.66
N VAL A 179 -0.49 -0.55 -13.81
CA VAL A 179 -0.53 -0.38 -12.35
C VAL A 179 0.66 0.43 -11.88
N ASN A 180 1.88 0.06 -12.32
CA ASN A 180 3.09 0.82 -12.02
C ASN A 180 3.23 2.04 -12.95
N TRP A 181 3.47 3.23 -12.38
CA TRP A 181 3.74 4.45 -13.14
C TRP A 181 5.22 4.56 -13.52
N ASP A 182 6.11 4.70 -12.55
CA ASP A 182 7.55 4.98 -12.77
C ASP A 182 8.51 3.93 -12.16
N GLY A 183 7.94 2.91 -11.53
CA GLY A 183 8.64 1.81 -10.88
C GLY A 183 8.70 1.88 -9.36
N ILE A 184 8.33 3.00 -8.74
CA ILE A 184 8.08 3.08 -7.28
C ILE A 184 6.63 3.48 -7.02
N HIS A 185 6.09 4.40 -7.83
CA HIS A 185 4.72 4.90 -7.68
C HIS A 185 3.74 4.17 -8.59
N LEU A 186 2.47 4.17 -8.19
CA LEU A 186 1.37 3.61 -8.98
C LEU A 186 0.75 4.66 -9.91
N THR A 187 -0.02 4.21 -10.90
CA THR A 187 -0.78 5.10 -11.79
C THR A 187 -1.99 5.71 -11.10
N GLU A 188 -2.53 6.79 -11.67
CA GLU A 188 -3.77 7.41 -11.20
C GLU A 188 -4.92 6.38 -11.12
N THR A 189 -5.08 5.52 -12.13
CA THR A 189 -6.12 4.48 -12.14
C THR A 189 -5.96 3.49 -10.98
N ALA A 190 -4.72 3.07 -10.69
CA ALA A 190 -4.42 2.21 -9.56
C ALA A 190 -4.73 2.90 -8.22
N TYR A 191 -4.28 4.15 -8.03
CA TYR A 191 -4.60 4.91 -6.82
C TYR A 191 -6.09 5.19 -6.68
N LYS A 192 -6.83 5.41 -7.78
CA LYS A 192 -8.29 5.57 -7.75
C LYS A 192 -8.97 4.31 -7.23
N TRP A 193 -8.56 3.13 -7.68
CA TRP A 193 -9.05 1.84 -7.17
C TRP A 193 -8.83 1.71 -5.66
N ILE A 194 -7.59 1.95 -5.21
CA ILE A 194 -7.22 1.88 -3.80
C ILE A 194 -8.04 2.88 -2.96
N ALA A 195 -8.09 4.15 -3.38
CA ALA A 195 -8.85 5.19 -2.70
C ALA A 195 -10.34 4.86 -2.61
N THR A 196 -10.94 4.35 -3.68
CA THR A 196 -12.35 3.96 -3.71
C THR A 196 -12.61 2.82 -2.72
N GLY A 197 -11.78 1.77 -2.76
CA GLY A 197 -11.90 0.64 -1.83
C GLY A 197 -11.72 1.04 -0.36
N ILE A 198 -10.84 2.00 -0.07
CA ILE A 198 -10.67 2.53 1.30
C ILE A 198 -11.93 3.25 1.74
N LEU A 199 -12.47 4.16 0.91
CA LEU A 199 -13.66 4.94 1.25
C LEU A 199 -14.85 4.01 1.50
N GLU A 200 -15.13 3.08 0.59
CA GLU A 200 -16.25 2.13 0.72
C GLU A 200 -16.13 1.23 1.96
N ARG A 201 -14.94 0.70 2.25
CA ARG A 201 -14.70 -0.15 3.43
C ARG A 201 -14.74 0.66 4.73
N SER A 202 -14.25 1.90 4.73
CA SER A 202 -14.28 2.80 5.89
C SER A 202 -15.70 3.24 6.23
N PHE A 203 -16.56 3.47 5.22
CA PHE A 203 -17.97 3.74 5.46
C PHE A 203 -18.70 2.52 6.03
N THR A 204 -18.35 1.31 5.59
CA THR A 204 -18.97 0.07 6.08
C THR A 204 -18.59 -0.22 7.54
N SER A 205 -17.33 0.01 7.93
CA SER A 205 -16.88 -0.17 9.33
C SER A 205 -17.48 0.88 10.28
N CYS A 206 -17.68 2.13 9.82
CA CYS A 206 -18.39 3.16 10.57
C CYS A 206 -19.89 2.87 10.76
N ILE A 207 -20.53 2.15 9.83
CA ILE A 207 -21.93 1.72 10.00
C ILE A 207 -22.00 0.59 11.03
N SER A 208 -21.07 -0.37 10.99
CA SER A 208 -21.01 -1.47 11.95
C SER A 208 -20.76 -0.99 13.39
N SER A 209 -19.88 0.00 13.60
CA SER A 209 -19.64 0.59 14.93
C SER A 209 -20.80 1.44 15.45
N LYS A 210 -21.68 1.95 14.57
CA LYS A 210 -22.95 2.59 14.94
C LYS A 210 -24.10 1.60 15.12
N GLN A 211 -24.00 0.40 14.55
CA GLN A 211 -25.01 -0.66 14.64
C GLN A 211 -24.94 -1.48 15.94
N HIS A 212 -23.93 -1.28 16.80
CA HIS A 212 -23.99 -1.86 18.15
C HIS A 212 -25.14 -1.31 19.03
N ASN A 213 -25.97 -0.39 18.51
CA ASN A 213 -27.21 0.07 19.13
C ASN A 213 -28.49 -0.17 18.30
N VAL A 214 -28.47 -0.93 17.19
CA VAL A 214 -29.73 -1.32 16.52
C VAL A 214 -29.59 -2.73 15.94
N GLU A 215 -30.33 -3.68 16.52
CA GLU A 215 -30.48 -5.03 16.00
C GLU A 215 -31.12 -5.06 14.59
N HIS A 216 -30.81 -6.17 13.92
CA HIS A 216 -31.55 -6.83 12.84
C HIS A 216 -31.32 -6.42 11.37
N SER A 217 -30.67 -7.39 10.69
CA SER A 217 -30.90 -7.90 9.33
C SER A 217 -30.55 -7.03 8.13
N ILE A 218 -29.72 -7.56 7.23
CA ILE A 218 -30.12 -7.92 5.84
C ILE A 218 -29.07 -8.87 5.22
N SER A 219 -29.61 -9.83 4.48
CA SER A 219 -29.00 -10.98 3.82
C SER A 219 -28.35 -10.61 2.48
N LEU A 220 -27.25 -11.31 2.18
CA LEU A 220 -26.79 -11.82 0.86
C LEU A 220 -27.37 -11.18 -0.41
N LEU A 221 -26.47 -10.69 -1.27
CA LEU A 221 -26.59 -10.89 -2.72
C LEU A 221 -25.20 -11.16 -3.33
N SER A 222 -24.94 -12.45 -3.52
CA SER A 222 -24.12 -12.99 -4.61
C SER A 222 -24.86 -12.86 -5.94
N SER A 223 -24.08 -12.92 -7.04
CA SER A 223 -24.47 -13.06 -8.47
C SER A 223 -25.07 -11.84 -9.17
N LEU A 224 -24.24 -11.16 -9.97
CA LEU A 224 -24.26 -11.16 -11.44
C LEU A 224 -22.87 -10.82 -11.98
#